data_AF-A0A0M8SY91-F1
#
_entry.id   AF-A0A0M8SY91-F1
#
_cell.length_a   1.000
_cell.length_b   1.000
_cell.length_c   1.000
_cell.angle_alpha   90.00
_cell.angle_beta   90.00
_cell.angle_gamma   90.00
#
_symmetry.space_group_name_H-M   'P 1'
#
loop_
_entity.id
_entity.type
_entity.pdbx_description
1 polymer ?
#
loop_
_entity_poly.entity_id
_entity_poly.type
_entity_poly.pdbx_seq_one_letter_code
_entity_poly.pdbx_strand_id
1 'polypeptide(L)'
;MRMIRTALALGATALVVTAVGVNPAAAAERSPAPKAPTYCTLVVDTGEGGCFATKAEAAQLGGQAEYKDLGRIWSDANSGGSEFTFRGSVGCNWRYPEFNDLGKWGWNDTVSSAQGITCPITLWEHRDFRGASQTYHGYNAYVGDGMNDKATSVSFDLR
;
A
#
# COMPACT_ATOMS: atom_id res chain seq x y z
N MET A 1 -37.83 6.79 58.37
CA MET A 1 -39.28 7.12 58.43
C MET A 1 -39.57 8.00 57.21
N ARG A 2 -40.68 7.90 56.46
CA ARG A 2 -42.00 7.26 56.70
C ARG A 2 -42.56 6.71 55.37
N MET A 3 -43.38 5.65 55.42
CA MET A 3 -43.99 4.95 54.27
C MET A 3 -45.23 5.66 53.67
N ILE A 4 -45.91 5.01 52.68
CA ILE A 4 -47.31 5.11 52.18
C ILE A 4 -47.46 5.81 50.80
N ARG A 5 -48.12 5.25 49.74
CA ARG A 5 -48.47 3.83 49.39
C ARG A 5 -48.88 3.67 47.89
N THR A 6 -49.12 2.41 47.50
CA THR A 6 -49.84 1.84 46.32
C THR A 6 -50.95 2.63 45.62
N ALA A 7 -51.11 2.43 44.29
CA ALA A 7 -52.33 1.86 43.67
C ALA A 7 -52.11 1.34 42.23
N LEU A 8 -52.89 0.31 41.83
CA LEU A 8 -52.97 -0.28 40.49
C LEU A 8 -53.86 0.54 39.54
N ALA A 9 -53.65 0.39 38.23
CA ALA A 9 -54.74 0.37 37.25
C ALA A 9 -54.38 -0.54 36.06
N LEU A 10 -55.31 -1.41 35.64
CA LEU A 10 -55.16 -2.26 34.45
C LEU A 10 -55.52 -1.48 33.17
N GLY A 11 -54.92 -1.85 32.05
CA GLY A 11 -55.27 -1.33 30.73
C GLY A 11 -54.78 -2.28 29.63
N ALA A 12 -55.55 -3.32 29.33
CA ALA A 12 -55.24 -4.25 28.25
C ALA A 12 -55.75 -3.69 26.91
N THR A 13 -54.84 -3.44 25.97
CA THR A 13 -55.16 -3.23 24.56
C THR A 13 -54.34 -4.18 23.71
N ALA A 14 -54.99 -5.25 23.23
CA ALA A 14 -54.38 -6.18 22.29
C ALA A 14 -54.20 -5.50 20.94
N LEU A 15 -52.95 -5.15 20.60
CA LEU A 15 -52.60 -4.72 19.25
C LEU A 15 -52.26 -5.96 18.42
N VAL A 16 -53.12 -6.29 17.46
CA VAL A 16 -52.85 -7.37 16.50
C VAL A 16 -51.77 -6.88 15.53
N VAL A 17 -50.51 -7.23 15.82
CA VAL A 17 -49.40 -7.01 14.87
C VAL A 17 -49.47 -8.10 13.82
N THR A 18 -49.86 -7.73 12.60
CA THR A 18 -49.77 -8.60 11.43
C THR A 18 -48.30 -8.92 11.15
N ALA A 19 -47.98 -10.21 11.08
CA ALA A 19 -46.64 -10.68 10.78
C ALA A 19 -46.28 -10.42 9.31
N VAL A 20 -45.76 -9.22 9.01
CA VAL A 20 -44.95 -8.99 7.81
C VAL A 20 -43.62 -9.69 8.01
N GLY A 21 -43.29 -10.61 7.09
CA GLY A 21 -42.16 -11.51 7.23
C GLY A 21 -40.82 -10.78 7.38
N VAL A 22 -40.14 -11.05 8.50
CA VAL A 22 -38.71 -10.75 8.66
C VAL A 22 -37.91 -11.65 7.74
N ASN A 23 -37.66 -11.19 6.51
CA ASN A 23 -36.49 -11.64 5.77
C ASN A 23 -35.26 -11.17 6.56
N PRO A 24 -34.38 -12.05 7.07
CA PRO A 24 -33.07 -11.65 7.53
C PRO A 24 -32.22 -11.33 6.29
N ALA A 25 -32.50 -10.19 5.66
CA ALA A 25 -31.60 -9.61 4.67
C ALA A 25 -30.28 -9.38 5.40
N ALA A 26 -29.28 -10.21 5.07
CA ALA A 26 -28.02 -10.28 5.77
C ALA A 26 -27.44 -8.88 5.95
N ALA A 27 -26.88 -8.62 7.12
CA ALA A 27 -26.00 -7.48 7.30
C ALA A 27 -24.79 -7.70 6.39
N ALA A 28 -24.86 -7.15 5.17
CA ALA A 28 -23.73 -7.10 4.28
C ALA A 28 -22.63 -6.32 5.01
N GLU A 29 -21.60 -7.05 5.42
CA GLU A 29 -20.40 -6.45 6.01
C GLU A 29 -19.92 -5.41 5.00
N ARG A 30 -19.98 -4.13 5.39
CA ARG A 30 -19.45 -3.07 4.55
C ARG A 30 -17.95 -3.33 4.46
N SER A 31 -17.48 -3.78 3.31
CA SER A 31 -16.05 -3.91 3.03
C SER A 31 -15.34 -2.64 3.52
N PRO A 32 -14.23 -2.75 4.27
CA PRO A 32 -13.54 -1.58 4.77
C PRO A 32 -13.23 -0.65 3.60
N ALA A 33 -13.45 0.65 3.81
CA ALA A 33 -13.20 1.65 2.77
C ALA A 33 -11.74 1.51 2.27
N PRO A 34 -11.48 1.69 0.96
CA PRO A 34 -10.13 1.55 0.42
C PRO A 34 -9.13 2.35 1.24
N LYS A 35 -8.05 1.70 1.69
CA LYS A 35 -6.99 2.36 2.45
C LYS A 35 -6.44 3.50 1.59
N ALA A 36 -6.38 4.70 2.16
CA ALA A 36 -5.85 5.87 1.45
C ALA A 36 -4.41 5.57 0.97
N PRO A 37 -4.05 5.94 -0.26
CA PRO A 37 -2.74 5.65 -0.82
C PRO A 37 -1.63 6.36 -0.04
N THR A 38 -0.54 5.66 0.21
CA THR A 38 0.65 6.22 0.87
C THR A 38 1.77 6.44 -0.14
N TYR A 39 2.50 7.54 0.01
CA TYR A 39 3.57 7.95 -0.90
C TYR A 39 4.91 7.84 -0.18
N CYS A 40 5.70 6.83 -0.51
CA CYS A 40 6.97 6.52 0.13
C CYS A 40 8.15 7.00 -0.73
N THR A 41 9.21 7.47 -0.07
CA THR A 41 10.50 7.79 -0.69
C THR A 41 11.62 7.22 0.17
N LEU A 42 12.65 6.64 -0.46
CA LEU A 42 13.90 6.24 0.19
C LEU A 42 15.09 6.79 -0.60
N VAL A 43 15.97 7.51 0.10
CA VAL A 43 17.24 8.05 -0.37
C VAL A 43 18.35 7.18 0.21
N VAL A 44 18.98 6.38 -0.65
CA VAL A 44 19.96 5.36 -0.21
C VAL A 44 21.24 5.95 0.35
N ASP A 45 21.72 7.05 -0.22
CA ASP A 45 22.99 7.68 0.15
C ASP A 45 22.98 8.27 1.58
N THR A 46 21.79 8.59 2.12
CA THR A 46 21.61 9.05 3.50
C THR A 46 20.94 7.99 4.40
N GLY A 47 20.35 6.96 3.80
CA GLY A 47 19.48 6.00 4.49
C GLY A 47 18.13 6.60 4.93
N GLU A 48 17.84 7.85 4.57
CA GLU A 48 16.60 8.54 4.93
C GLU A 48 15.44 8.04 4.07
N GLY A 49 14.34 7.69 4.70
CA GLY A 49 13.10 7.41 3.99
C GLY A 49 11.88 7.55 4.87
N GLY A 50 10.72 7.71 4.24
CA GLY A 50 9.46 7.90 4.91
C GLY A 50 8.28 7.70 3.96
N CYS A 51 7.11 7.42 4.54
CA CYS A 51 5.85 7.30 3.83
C CYS A 51 4.89 8.39 4.30
N PHE A 52 4.28 9.09 3.33
CA PHE A 52 3.59 10.35 3.52
C PHE A 52 2.17 10.31 2.96
N ALA A 53 1.34 11.28 3.38
CA ALA A 53 -0.05 11.39 2.91
C ALA A 53 -0.17 12.01 1.51
N THR A 54 0.88 12.67 1.01
CA THR A 54 0.87 13.31 -0.32
C THR A 54 2.15 13.08 -1.11
N LYS A 55 2.05 13.04 -2.45
CA LYS A 55 3.22 13.00 -3.36
C LYS A 55 4.15 14.19 -3.19
N ALA A 56 3.61 15.37 -2.91
CA ALA A 56 4.39 16.60 -2.76
C ALA A 56 5.34 16.53 -1.55
N GLU A 57 4.83 16.01 -0.42
CA GLU A 57 5.61 15.78 0.80
C GLU A 57 6.68 14.69 0.58
N ALA A 58 6.30 13.56 -0.02
CA ALA A 58 7.24 12.49 -0.37
C ALA A 58 8.36 12.95 -1.33
N ALA A 59 8.04 13.85 -2.27
CA ALA A 59 9.01 14.40 -3.22
C ALA A 59 10.03 15.37 -2.58
N GLN A 60 9.74 15.95 -1.41
CA GLN A 60 10.67 16.84 -0.70
C GLN A 60 11.82 16.08 -0.04
N LEU A 61 11.63 14.81 0.35
CA LEU A 61 12.64 14.00 1.03
C LEU A 61 13.84 13.73 0.11
N GLY A 62 15.01 14.28 0.45
CA GLY A 62 16.22 14.27 -0.39
C GLY A 62 16.24 15.29 -1.53
N GLY A 63 15.21 16.13 -1.70
CA GLY A 63 15.10 17.09 -2.82
C GLY A 63 16.05 18.29 -2.76
N GLN A 64 16.93 18.37 -1.75
CA GLN A 64 17.98 19.40 -1.60
C GLN A 64 19.37 18.89 -2.01
N ALA A 65 19.50 17.61 -2.35
CA ALA A 65 20.76 16.97 -2.73
C ALA A 65 20.65 16.37 -4.14
N GLU A 66 21.79 16.05 -4.78
CA GLU A 66 21.88 15.62 -6.18
C GLU A 66 21.44 14.15 -6.41
N TYR A 67 20.46 13.67 -5.63
CA TYR A 67 19.92 12.32 -5.74
C TYR A 67 18.87 12.26 -6.85
N LYS A 68 19.02 11.27 -7.74
CA LYS A 68 18.11 11.07 -8.89
C LYS A 68 17.08 10.02 -8.55
N ASP A 69 15.85 10.22 -9.01
CA ASP A 69 14.82 9.18 -9.02
C ASP A 69 15.30 8.04 -9.93
N LEU A 70 15.67 6.90 -9.34
CA LEU A 70 16.15 5.72 -10.04
C LEU A 70 14.99 4.99 -10.71
N GLY A 71 13.91 4.80 -9.95
CA GLY A 71 12.66 4.20 -10.40
C GLY A 71 11.54 4.34 -9.36
N ARG A 72 10.37 3.83 -9.74
CA ARG A 72 9.13 3.86 -8.95
C ARG A 72 8.38 2.53 -9.04
N ILE A 73 7.64 2.21 -8.00
CA ILE A 73 6.67 1.10 -7.95
C ILE A 73 5.34 1.58 -7.37
N TRP A 74 4.26 0.88 -7.70
CA TRP A 74 2.91 1.18 -7.24
C TRP A 74 2.21 -0.08 -6.73
N SER A 75 1.32 0.11 -5.76
CA SER A 75 0.55 -1.01 -5.20
C SER A 75 -0.49 -1.56 -6.17
N ASP A 76 -0.96 -0.72 -7.10
CA ASP A 76 -2.01 -1.09 -8.04
C ASP A 76 -1.48 -0.95 -9.48
N ALA A 77 -2.19 -1.56 -10.44
CA ALA A 77 -1.92 -1.37 -11.86
C ALA A 77 -2.16 0.09 -12.28
N ASN A 78 -1.57 0.48 -13.42
CA ASN A 78 -1.69 1.79 -14.06
C ASN A 78 -1.22 2.99 -13.21
N SER A 79 -0.17 2.82 -12.40
CA SER A 79 0.29 3.82 -11.41
C SER A 79 -0.74 4.16 -10.31
N GLY A 80 -1.65 3.22 -10.02
CA GLY A 80 -2.70 3.38 -9.01
C GLY A 80 -2.21 3.12 -7.57
N GLY A 81 -3.07 3.42 -6.61
CA GLY A 81 -2.83 3.11 -5.20
C GLY A 81 -1.64 3.84 -4.58
N SER A 82 -0.96 3.15 -3.68
CA SER A 82 0.26 3.62 -3.02
C SER A 82 1.44 3.64 -3.99
N GLU A 83 2.45 4.44 -3.70
CA GLU A 83 3.60 4.68 -4.58
C GLU A 83 4.89 4.68 -3.75
N PHE A 84 5.95 4.05 -4.26
CA PHE A 84 7.29 4.11 -3.67
C PHE A 84 8.28 4.67 -4.69
N THR A 85 9.04 5.70 -4.31
CA THR A 85 10.10 6.32 -5.12
C THR A 85 11.47 5.96 -4.56
N PHE A 86 12.35 5.44 -5.42
CA PHE A 86 13.71 5.05 -5.06
C PHE A 86 14.69 6.11 -5.55
N ARG A 87 15.52 6.66 -4.65
CA ARG A 87 16.49 7.73 -4.95
C ARG A 87 17.92 7.30 -4.65
N GLY A 88 18.86 7.70 -5.51
CA GLY A 88 20.28 7.49 -5.26
C GLY A 88 21.22 8.29 -6.18
N SER A 89 22.50 8.38 -5.80
CA SER A 89 23.54 9.11 -6.53
C SER A 89 24.29 8.29 -7.59
N VAL A 90 24.52 6.99 -7.33
CA VAL A 90 25.47 6.15 -8.09
C VAL A 90 24.93 5.70 -9.46
N GLY A 91 23.61 5.80 -9.69
CA GLY A 91 22.96 5.39 -10.93
C GLY A 91 22.82 3.86 -11.10
N CYS A 92 22.99 3.39 -12.33
CA CYS A 92 22.40 2.12 -12.81
C CYS A 92 23.37 0.92 -12.88
N ASN A 93 24.59 1.06 -12.35
CA ASN A 93 25.58 -0.02 -12.31
C ASN A 93 25.87 -0.45 -10.87
N TRP A 94 24.93 -0.19 -9.95
CA TRP A 94 25.07 -0.45 -8.53
C TRP A 94 23.82 -1.13 -7.96
N ARG A 95 24.05 -2.16 -7.14
CA ARG A 95 23.03 -2.84 -6.36
C ARG A 95 23.04 -2.25 -4.95
N TYR A 96 22.16 -1.28 -4.71
CA TYR A 96 21.93 -0.63 -3.43
C TYR A 96 21.45 -1.65 -2.37
N PRO A 97 22.23 -1.97 -1.33
CA PRO A 97 21.83 -2.91 -0.29
C PRO A 97 20.58 -2.49 0.49
N GLU A 98 20.26 -1.19 0.50
CA GLU A 98 19.13 -0.59 1.18
C GLU A 98 17.78 -1.08 0.61
N PHE A 99 17.77 -1.48 -0.67
CA PHE A 99 16.59 -2.00 -1.37
C PHE A 99 16.44 -3.54 -1.27
N ASN A 100 17.22 -4.20 -0.40
CA ASN A 100 17.22 -5.66 -0.27
C ASN A 100 15.97 -6.26 0.39
N ASP A 101 15.06 -5.44 0.92
CA ASP A 101 13.89 -5.87 1.68
C ASP A 101 12.82 -4.75 1.72
N LEU A 102 11.78 -4.89 0.91
CA LEU A 102 10.61 -4.00 0.89
C LEU A 102 9.71 -4.17 2.13
N GLY A 103 9.85 -5.27 2.86
CA GLY A 103 9.04 -5.61 4.04
C GLY A 103 9.27 -4.64 5.19
N LYS A 104 10.47 -4.06 5.27
CA LYS A 104 10.82 -2.93 6.17
C LYS A 104 9.89 -1.73 6.01
N TRP A 105 9.28 -1.58 4.84
CA TRP A 105 8.36 -0.49 4.49
C TRP A 105 6.89 -0.95 4.37
N GLY A 106 6.62 -2.24 4.59
CA GLY A 106 5.29 -2.84 4.38
C GLY A 106 4.92 -3.04 2.90
N TRP A 107 5.93 -3.21 2.03
CA TRP A 107 5.78 -3.30 0.56
C TRP A 107 6.13 -4.70 -0.01
N ASN A 108 6.26 -5.72 0.83
CA ASN A 108 6.39 -7.10 0.34
C ASN A 108 5.09 -7.54 -0.31
N ASP A 109 5.22 -8.15 -1.49
CA ASP A 109 4.11 -8.84 -2.17
C ASP A 109 2.93 -7.90 -2.48
N THR A 110 3.22 -6.62 -2.77
CA THR A 110 2.21 -5.60 -3.10
C THR A 110 2.42 -4.92 -4.46
N VAL A 111 3.45 -5.25 -5.24
CA VAL A 111 3.80 -4.47 -6.44
C VAL A 111 3.00 -4.93 -7.65
N SER A 112 2.19 -4.02 -8.21
CA SER A 112 1.36 -4.28 -9.39
C SER A 112 1.77 -3.48 -10.64
N SER A 113 2.40 -2.31 -10.49
CA SER A 113 2.99 -1.57 -11.62
C SER A 113 4.34 -0.93 -11.25
N ALA A 114 5.19 -0.67 -12.26
CA ALA A 114 6.58 -0.26 -12.05
C ALA A 114 7.10 0.67 -13.15
N GLN A 115 8.08 1.50 -12.82
CA GLN A 115 8.77 2.38 -13.76
C GLN A 115 10.27 2.43 -13.47
N GLY A 116 11.09 2.06 -14.45
CA GLY A 116 12.47 2.51 -14.51
C GLY A 116 12.53 3.96 -14.99
N ILE A 117 13.18 4.85 -14.23
CA ILE A 117 13.23 6.30 -14.54
C ILE A 117 14.61 6.65 -15.07
N THR A 118 15.60 6.76 -14.17
CA THR A 118 17.02 6.89 -14.57
C THR A 118 17.59 5.53 -14.96
N CYS A 119 17.10 4.45 -14.33
CA CYS A 119 17.62 3.09 -14.47
C CYS A 119 16.48 2.10 -14.71
N PRO A 120 16.68 1.01 -15.46
CA PRO A 120 15.76 -0.12 -15.46
C PRO A 120 15.60 -0.65 -14.02
N ILE A 121 14.38 -1.01 -13.66
CA ILE A 121 14.07 -1.57 -12.34
C ILE A 121 13.93 -3.07 -12.45
N THR A 122 14.65 -3.83 -11.63
CA THR A 122 14.49 -5.28 -11.52
C THR A 122 13.78 -5.60 -10.22
N LEU A 123 12.61 -6.24 -10.32
CA LEU A 123 11.85 -6.75 -9.18
C LEU A 123 12.26 -8.19 -8.88
N TRP A 124 12.37 -8.53 -7.59
CA TRP A 124 12.82 -9.84 -7.11
C TRP A 124 11.79 -10.42 -6.15
N GLU A 125 11.42 -11.70 -6.34
CA GLU A 125 10.44 -12.39 -5.48
C GLU A 125 10.87 -12.52 -4.02
N HIS A 126 12.18 -12.43 -3.73
CA HIS A 126 12.70 -12.60 -2.39
C HIS A 126 13.66 -11.47 -2.00
N ARG A 127 13.88 -11.34 -0.69
CA ARG A 127 14.90 -10.48 -0.08
C ARG A 127 16.31 -10.83 -0.59
N ASP A 128 17.22 -9.90 -0.42
CA ASP A 128 18.63 -10.03 -0.80
C ASP A 128 18.83 -10.31 -2.32
N PHE A 129 17.87 -9.86 -3.15
CA PHE A 129 17.88 -9.96 -4.62
C PHE A 129 17.94 -11.42 -5.12
N ARG A 130 16.98 -12.23 -4.65
CA ARG A 130 16.88 -13.68 -4.91
C ARG A 130 15.49 -14.07 -5.41
N GLY A 131 15.32 -15.34 -5.76
CA GLY A 131 14.07 -15.88 -6.32
C GLY A 131 13.96 -15.63 -7.82
N ALA A 132 12.76 -15.73 -8.38
CA ALA A 132 12.53 -15.24 -9.73
C ALA A 132 12.64 -13.71 -9.78
N SER A 133 12.94 -13.18 -10.96
CA SER A 133 13.15 -11.75 -11.16
C SER A 133 12.75 -11.30 -12.54
N GLN A 134 12.27 -10.07 -12.66
CA GLN A 134 11.94 -9.46 -13.95
C GLN A 134 12.40 -8.01 -13.99
N THR A 135 13.01 -7.62 -15.11
CA THR A 135 13.55 -6.27 -15.34
C THR A 135 12.62 -5.50 -16.26
N TYR A 136 12.33 -4.26 -15.88
CA TYR A 136 11.41 -3.36 -16.56
C TYR A 136 12.13 -2.11 -17.04
N HIS A 137 12.02 -1.83 -18.34
CA HIS A 137 12.56 -0.63 -18.97
C HIS A 137 11.43 0.39 -19.14
N GLY A 138 11.64 1.62 -18.69
CA GLY A 138 10.61 2.66 -18.72
C GLY A 138 9.37 2.32 -17.88
N TYR A 139 8.23 2.93 -18.24
CA TYR A 139 6.96 2.73 -17.54
C TYR A 139 6.24 1.45 -17.98
N ASN A 140 5.82 0.65 -17.00
CA ASN A 140 5.10 -0.61 -17.19
C ASN A 140 3.83 -0.58 -16.33
N ALA A 141 2.69 -0.37 -16.98
CA ALA A 141 1.38 -0.22 -16.33
C ALA A 141 0.89 -1.47 -15.60
N TYR A 142 1.49 -2.63 -15.87
CA TYR A 142 1.28 -3.87 -15.15
C TYR A 142 2.60 -4.66 -15.17
N VAL A 143 3.01 -5.24 -14.04
CA VAL A 143 4.25 -6.02 -13.96
C VAL A 143 4.12 -7.43 -14.57
N GLY A 144 2.90 -7.90 -14.81
CA GLY A 144 2.61 -9.23 -15.35
C GLY A 144 2.38 -10.28 -14.25
N ASP A 145 1.58 -11.30 -14.57
CA ASP A 145 1.13 -12.34 -13.61
C ASP A 145 2.28 -13.08 -12.91
N GLY A 146 3.46 -13.12 -13.52
CA GLY A 146 4.66 -13.74 -12.96
C GLY A 146 5.34 -12.94 -11.84
N MET A 147 5.02 -11.65 -11.67
CA MET A 147 5.66 -10.73 -10.70
C MET A 147 4.66 -9.89 -9.89
N ASN A 148 3.38 -9.85 -10.31
CA ASN A 148 2.33 -9.13 -9.61
C ASN A 148 2.18 -9.64 -8.17
N ASP A 149 2.22 -8.73 -7.21
CA ASP A 149 2.06 -9.01 -5.78
C ASP A 149 3.05 -10.08 -5.26
N LYS A 150 4.30 -10.00 -5.75
CA LYS A 150 5.41 -10.92 -5.37
C LYS A 150 6.73 -10.24 -5.03
N ALA A 151 6.90 -8.96 -5.35
CA ALA A 151 8.18 -8.30 -5.17
C ALA A 151 8.48 -8.10 -3.67
N THR A 152 9.64 -8.61 -3.24
CA THR A 152 10.17 -8.44 -1.87
C THR A 152 11.51 -7.67 -1.86
N SER A 153 12.21 -7.55 -3.00
CA SER A 153 13.33 -6.59 -3.14
C SER A 153 13.42 -6.00 -4.55
N VAL A 154 14.10 -4.86 -4.71
CA VAL A 154 14.30 -4.21 -6.02
C VAL A 154 15.76 -3.85 -6.26
N SER A 155 16.24 -3.95 -7.50
CA SER A 155 17.59 -3.49 -7.84
C SER A 155 17.64 -2.72 -9.16
N PHE A 156 18.65 -1.87 -9.28
CA PHE A 156 18.86 -0.96 -10.41
C PHE A 156 20.16 -1.24 -11.17
N ASP A 157 20.78 -2.39 -10.93
CA ASP A 157 21.93 -2.86 -11.69
C ASP A 157 21.50 -3.34 -13.09
N LEU A 158 22.10 -2.74 -14.11
CA LEU A 158 22.17 -3.31 -15.45
C LEU A 158 23.01 -4.60 -15.38
N ARG A 159 22.34 -5.75 -15.55
CA ARG A 159 22.99 -7.04 -15.78
C ARG A 159 23.06 -7.37 -17.27
#